data_AF-A0A850PBN9-F1
#
_entry.id   AF-A0A850PBN9-F1
#
_cell.length_a   1.000
_cell.length_b   1.000
_cell.length_c   1.000
_cell.angle_alpha   90.00
_cell.angle_beta   90.00
_cell.angle_gamma   90.00
#
_symmetry.space_group_name_H-M   'P 1'
#
loop_
_entity.id
_entity.type
_entity.pdbx_description
1 polymer ?
#
loop_
_entity_poly.entity_id
_entity_poly.type
_entity_poly.pdbx_seq_one_letter_code
_entity_poly.pdbx_strand_id
1 'polypeptide(L)'
;MDKVVTLRPAGRRDEVLWAVIASLGKTDRIAELFSSREAALADRDWRMQQVREYAHFLRQSRQPAPHYSIAPVRRADVPRSWRPLPALGFLRGQFI
;
A
#
# COMPACT_ATOMS: atom_id res chain seq x y z
N MET A 1 -3.59 19.87 42.70
CA MET A 1 -2.88 18.58 42.85
C MET A 1 -3.44 17.67 41.77
N ASP A 2 -2.96 17.89 40.56
CA ASP A 2 -3.67 17.55 39.34
C ASP A 2 -2.94 16.34 38.76
N LYS A 3 -3.57 15.16 38.90
CA LYS A 3 -3.01 13.91 38.39
C LYS A 3 -2.92 13.99 36.87
N VAL A 4 -1.71 14.25 36.38
CA VAL A 4 -1.33 14.04 34.99
C VAL A 4 -1.49 12.56 34.69
N VAL A 5 -2.56 12.21 33.98
CA VAL A 5 -2.74 10.87 33.43
C VAL A 5 -1.75 10.72 32.30
N THR A 6 -0.59 10.14 32.59
CA THR A 6 0.33 9.66 31.58
C THR A 6 -0.34 8.51 30.85
N LEU A 7 -0.99 8.81 29.72
CA LEU A 7 -1.46 7.80 28.77
C LEU A 7 -0.23 7.04 28.28
N ARG A 8 0.04 5.88 28.89
CA ARG A 8 0.98 4.90 28.34
C ARG A 8 0.51 4.61 26.91
N PRO A 9 1.35 4.75 25.87
CA PRO A 9 0.93 4.39 24.53
C PRO A 9 0.59 2.89 24.57
N ALA A 10 -0.68 2.56 24.34
CA ALA A 10 -1.09 1.22 23.99
C ALA A 10 -0.11 0.76 22.89
N GLY A 11 0.54 -0.37 23.11
CA GLY A 11 1.73 -0.75 22.38
C GLY A 11 1.53 -0.63 20.87
N ARG A 12 2.57 -0.18 20.17
CA ARG A 12 2.76 -0.05 18.70
C ARG A 12 2.18 -1.20 17.82
N ARG A 13 1.71 -2.29 18.43
CA ARG A 13 1.14 -3.49 17.81
C ARG A 13 -0.36 -3.36 17.47
N ASP A 14 -1.12 -2.52 18.17
CA ASP A 14 -2.55 -2.29 17.89
C ASP A 14 -2.82 -1.09 16.96
N GLU A 15 -1.75 -0.48 16.42
CA GLU A 15 -1.89 0.59 15.45
C GLU A 15 -2.52 0.06 14.16
N VAL A 16 -3.71 0.57 13.84
CA VAL A 16 -4.38 0.36 12.55
C VAL A 16 -3.71 1.26 11.52
N LEU A 17 -3.18 0.63 10.48
CA LEU A 17 -2.61 1.31 9.31
C LEU A 17 -3.56 1.17 8.11
N TRP A 18 -3.33 1.99 7.10
CA TRP A 18 -3.99 1.93 5.82
C TRP A 18 -3.02 1.35 4.79
N ALA A 19 -3.31 0.14 4.33
CA ALA A 19 -2.57 -0.51 3.27
C ALA A 19 -3.10 -0.12 1.91
N VAL A 20 -2.20 0.25 1.00
CA VAL A 20 -2.47 0.25 -0.43
C VAL A 20 -2.17 -1.15 -0.94
N ILE A 21 -3.17 -1.81 -1.53
CA ILE A 21 -3.07 -3.19 -2.01
C ILE A 21 -3.01 -3.18 -3.54
N ALA A 22 -2.00 -3.83 -4.08
CA ALA A 22 -1.87 -4.12 -5.50
C ALA A 22 -2.43 -5.52 -5.80
N SER A 23 -3.45 -5.58 -6.64
CA SER A 23 -4.04 -6.82 -7.14
C SER A 23 -3.64 -7.05 -8.58
N LEU A 24 -3.08 -8.23 -8.85
CA LEU A 24 -2.69 -8.68 -10.18
C LEU A 24 -3.20 -10.10 -10.43
N GLY A 25 -4.32 -10.20 -11.15
CA GLY A 25 -5.00 -11.49 -11.35
C GLY A 25 -5.48 -12.07 -10.02
N LYS A 26 -4.86 -13.17 -9.58
CA LYS A 26 -5.19 -13.87 -8.31
C LYS A 26 -4.27 -13.50 -7.14
N THR A 27 -3.32 -12.58 -7.36
CA THR A 27 -2.30 -12.25 -6.36
C THR A 27 -2.54 -10.85 -5.81
N ASP A 28 -2.68 -10.75 -4.50
CA ASP A 28 -2.73 -9.48 -3.78
C ASP A 28 -1.42 -9.27 -3.01
N ARG A 29 -0.87 -8.05 -3.08
CA ARG A 29 0.31 -7.65 -2.31
C ARG A 29 0.11 -6.26 -1.71
N ILE A 30 0.60 -6.04 -0.50
CA ILE A 30 0.67 -4.70 0.10
C ILE A 30 1.74 -3.92 -0.66
N ALA A 31 1.34 -2.82 -1.30
CA ALA A 31 2.22 -1.92 -2.01
C ALA A 31 2.88 -0.89 -1.10
N GLU A 32 2.12 -0.30 -0.18
CA GLU A 32 2.60 0.71 0.76
C GLU A 32 1.68 0.76 1.99
N LEU A 33 2.20 1.26 3.12
CA LEU A 33 1.46 1.42 4.38
C LEU A 33 1.49 2.87 4.86
N PHE A 34 0.34 3.37 5.29
CA PHE A 34 0.19 4.72 5.80
C PHE A 34 -0.49 4.73 7.15
N SER A 35 -0.15 5.71 8.00
CA SER A 35 -0.89 5.96 9.25
C SER A 35 -2.21 6.71 9.02
N SER A 36 -2.34 7.41 7.89
CA SER A 36 -3.55 8.15 7.50
C SER A 36 -4.23 7.54 6.29
N ARG A 37 -5.58 7.47 6.34
CA ARG A 37 -6.41 7.04 5.22
C ARG A 37 -6.26 7.95 4.01
N GLU A 38 -6.14 9.25 4.24
CA GLU A 38 -6.04 10.25 3.18
C GLU A 38 -4.73 10.08 2.40
N ALA A 39 -3.62 9.84 3.11
CA ALA A 39 -2.33 9.56 2.48
C ALA A 39 -2.39 8.27 1.63
N ALA A 40 -3.03 7.21 2.13
CA ALA A 40 -3.23 5.98 1.37
C ALA A 40 -4.09 6.17 0.11
N LEU A 41 -5.12 7.02 0.19
CA LEU A 41 -5.95 7.36 -0.98
C LEU A 41 -5.15 8.13 -2.04
N ALA A 42 -4.42 9.17 -1.62
CA ALA A 42 -3.58 9.95 -2.54
C ALA A 42 -2.55 9.07 -3.25
N ASP A 43 -1.91 8.16 -2.51
CA ASP A 43 -0.96 7.21 -3.05
C ASP A 43 -1.61 6.20 -4.02
N ARG A 44 -2.77 5.65 -3.67
CA ARG A 44 -3.55 4.77 -4.54
C ARG A 44 -3.92 5.46 -5.84
N ASP A 45 -4.38 6.71 -5.78
CA ASP A 45 -4.80 7.47 -6.95
C ASP A 45 -3.61 7.81 -7.85
N TRP A 46 -2.48 8.17 -7.24
CA TRP A 46 -1.21 8.36 -7.96
C TRP A 46 -0.76 7.06 -8.66
N ARG A 47 -0.77 5.91 -7.97
CA ARG A 47 -0.44 4.60 -8.58
C ARG A 47 -1.39 4.23 -9.71
N MET A 48 -2.69 4.50 -9.56
CA MET A 48 -3.70 4.28 -10.61
C MET A 48 -3.48 5.19 -11.84
N GLN A 49 -3.05 6.44 -11.63
CA GLN A 49 -2.69 7.34 -12.71
C GLN A 49 -1.50 6.79 -13.51
N GLN A 50 -0.47 6.27 -12.81
CA GLN A 50 0.65 5.59 -13.46
C GLN A 50 0.18 4.38 -14.30
N VAL A 51 -0.71 3.52 -13.78
CA VAL A 51 -1.27 2.39 -14.56
C VAL A 51 -1.89 2.86 -15.88
N ARG A 52 -2.63 3.98 -15.85
CA ARG A 52 -3.27 4.55 -17.04
C ARG A 52 -2.25 5.04 -18.06
N GLU A 53 -1.20 5.73 -17.59
CA GLU A 53 -0.10 6.21 -18.43
C GLU A 53 0.65 5.05 -19.10
N TYR A 54 0.94 3.97 -18.34
CA TYR A 54 1.64 2.79 -18.86
C TYR A 54 0.71 1.75 -19.50
N ALA A 55 -0.60 2.02 -19.62
CA ALA A 55 -1.58 1.03 -20.09
C ALA A 55 -1.27 0.53 -21.50
N HIS A 56 -0.75 1.39 -22.38
CA HIS A 56 -0.36 1.01 -23.74
C HIS A 56 0.82 0.01 -23.72
N PHE A 57 1.85 0.30 -22.93
CA PHE A 57 3.03 -0.55 -22.78
C PHE A 57 2.70 -1.90 -22.13
N LEU A 58 1.85 -1.91 -21.09
CA LEU A 58 1.40 -3.14 -20.42
C LEU A 58 0.68 -4.07 -21.39
N ARG A 59 -0.18 -3.52 -22.26
CA ARG A 59 -0.86 -4.28 -23.32
C ARG A 59 0.12 -4.88 -24.32
N GLN A 60 1.09 -4.11 -24.80
CA GLN A 60 2.11 -4.60 -25.73
C GLN A 60 2.97 -5.71 -25.10
N SER A 61 3.29 -5.58 -23.81
CA SER A 61 4.10 -6.54 -23.06
C SER A 61 3.30 -7.77 -22.58
N ARG A 62 2.00 -7.88 -22.92
CA ARG A 62 1.07 -8.92 -22.44
C ARG A 62 1.06 -9.06 -20.91
N GLN A 63 1.35 -7.97 -20.20
CA GLN A 63 1.31 -7.95 -18.75
C GLN A 63 -0.07 -7.51 -18.28
N PRO A 64 -0.64 -8.17 -17.26
CA PRO A 64 -1.89 -7.71 -16.67
C PRO A 64 -1.68 -6.33 -16.04
N ALA A 65 -2.69 -5.46 -16.14
CA ALA A 65 -2.67 -4.18 -15.48
C ALA A 65 -2.99 -4.37 -13.99
N PRO A 66 -2.14 -3.89 -13.06
CA PRO A 66 -2.44 -3.98 -11.64
C PRO A 66 -3.60 -3.05 -11.28
N HIS A 67 -4.46 -3.53 -10.38
CA HIS A 67 -5.50 -2.74 -9.75
C HIS A 67 -5.08 -2.36 -8.34
N TYR A 68 -5.39 -1.13 -7.90
CA TYR A 68 -5.04 -0.66 -6.56
C TYR A 68 -6.27 -0.33 -5.73
N SER A 69 -6.33 -0.88 -4.52
CA SER A 69 -7.35 -0.61 -3.50
C SER A 69 -6.70 -0.20 -2.18
N ILE A 70 -7.51 0.26 -1.22
CA ILE A 70 -7.05 0.50 0.16
C ILE A 70 -7.82 -0.38 1.14
N ALA A 71 -7.14 -0.82 2.19
CA ALA A 71 -7.77 -1.54 3.30
C ALA A 71 -7.13 -1.18 4.63
N PRO A 72 -7.91 -1.13 5.73
CA PRO A 72 -7.33 -1.07 7.06
C PRO A 72 -6.64 -2.40 7.40
N VAL A 73 -5.41 -2.33 7.92
CA VAL A 73 -4.64 -3.50 8.36
C VAL A 73 -4.07 -3.23 9.74
N ARG A 74 -3.94 -4.26 10.58
CA ARG A 74 -3.21 -4.11 11.84
C ARG A 74 -1.73 -4.21 11.56
N ARG A 75 -0.92 -3.39 12.25
CA ARG A 75 0.54 -3.50 12.16
C ARG A 75 1.05 -4.92 12.45
N ALA A 76 0.38 -5.66 13.33
CA ALA A 76 0.72 -7.04 13.67
C ALA A 76 0.49 -8.05 12.52
N ASP A 77 -0.43 -7.75 11.60
CA ASP A 77 -0.80 -8.62 10.48
C ASP A 77 0.13 -8.42 9.27
N VAL A 78 0.91 -7.34 9.26
CA VAL A 78 1.89 -7.05 8.21
C VAL A 78 3.10 -7.98 8.38
N PRO A 79 3.48 -8.77 7.36
CA PRO A 79 4.68 -9.59 7.42
C PRO A 79 5.92 -8.76 7.74
N ARG A 80 6.77 -9.21 8.68
CA ARG A 80 8.01 -8.48 9.00
C ARG A 80 9.00 -8.38 7.83
N SER A 81 8.89 -9.29 6.87
CA SER A 81 9.67 -9.30 5.63
C SER A 81 9.09 -8.40 4.54
N TRP A 82 7.94 -7.77 4.80
CA TRP A 82 7.30 -6.86 3.85
C TRP A 82 8.23 -5.69 3.50
N ARG A 83 8.25 -5.35 2.22
CA ARG A 83 8.94 -4.19 1.68
C ARG A 83 7.98 -3.45 0.76
N PRO A 84 8.03 -2.12 0.72
CA PRO A 84 7.17 -1.34 -0.15
C PRO A 84 7.43 -1.71 -1.61
N LEU A 85 6.35 -1.91 -2.37
CA LEU A 85 6.45 -2.13 -3.79
C LEU A 85 6.79 -0.79 -4.44
N PRO A 86 7.89 -0.70 -5.21
CA PRO A 86 8.22 0.50 -5.92
C PRO A 86 7.11 0.81 -6.93
N ALA A 87 6.94 2.09 -7.25
CA ALA A 87 5.94 2.51 -8.20
C ALA A 87 6.17 1.90 -9.59
N LEU A 88 5.10 1.79 -10.39
CA LEU A 88 5.16 1.29 -11.76
C LEU A 88 6.22 1.99 -12.62
N GLY A 89 6.50 3.28 -12.40
CA GLY A 89 7.57 4.00 -13.08
C GLY A 89 8.98 3.42 -12.87
N PHE A 90 9.20 2.64 -11.80
CA PHE A 90 10.44 1.91 -11.54
C PHE A 90 10.41 0.45 -11.98
N LEU A 91 9.20 -0.13 -12.09
CA LEU A 91 9.02 -1.52 -12.46
C LEU A 91 8.93 -1.59 -13.98
N ARG A 92 9.99 -2.07 -14.63
CA ARG A 92 9.99 -2.59 -16.01
C ARG A 92 9.07 -3.81 -16.17
N GLY A 93 7.88 -3.78 -15.58
CA GLY A 93 6.96 -4.91 -15.52
C GLY A 93 7.42 -6.10 -14.66
N GLN A 94 8.52 -5.96 -13.92
CA GLN A 94 9.02 -7.00 -13.02
C GLN A 94 8.65 -6.67 -11.59
N PHE A 95 7.56 -7.23 -11.08
CA PHE A 95 7.27 -7.26 -9.64
C PHE A 95 8.36 -8.08 -8.93
N ILE A 96 9.43 -7.44 -8.47
CA ILE A 96 10.39 -8.08 -7.55
C ILE A 96 9.77 -8.03 -6.16
#